data_AF-A0A1D3L1E7-F1
#
_entry.id   AF-A0A1D3L1E7-F1
#
_cell.length_a   1.000
_cell.length_b   1.000
_cell.length_c   1.000
_cell.angle_alpha   90.00
_cell.angle_beta   90.00
_cell.angle_gamma   90.00
#
_symmetry.space_group_name_H-M   'P 1'
#
loop_
_entity.id
_entity.type
_entity.pdbx_description
1 polymer ?
#
loop_
_entity_poly.entity_id
_entity_poly.type
_entity_poly.pdbx_seq_one_letter_code
_entity_poly.pdbx_strand_id
1 'polypeptide(L)'
;MELLKILLVIGGYLFLVLTSGIILNFILNRISHGKLSETVSVNDRDTGFVIGKCENILIMTFMLLDAYVALAIIFAAKTIVRSEDMHKNSLFFLAGTMINVTYSIMVSAVIKLFLTTI
;
A
#
# COMPACT_ATOMS: atom_id res chain seq x y z
N MET A 1 -4.17 17.67 23.56
CA MET A 1 -4.97 16.61 22.92
C MET A 1 -4.96 16.78 21.41
N GLU A 2 -5.42 17.91 20.86
CA GLU A 2 -5.45 18.15 19.40
C GLU A 2 -4.06 18.09 18.74
N LEU A 3 -3.04 18.71 19.33
CA LEU A 3 -1.67 18.64 18.81
C LEU A 3 -1.14 17.21 18.71
N LEU A 4 -1.49 16.35 19.69
CA LEU A 4 -1.09 14.95 19.70
C LEU A 4 -1.78 14.17 18.57
N LYS A 5 -3.06 14.45 18.30
CA LYS A 5 -3.81 13.85 17.18
C LYS A 5 -3.18 14.21 15.83
N ILE A 6 -2.83 15.49 15.64
CA ILE A 6 -2.17 15.96 14.41
C ILE A 6 -0.81 15.28 14.22
N LEU A 7 0.02 15.23 15.27
CA LEU A 7 1.32 14.56 15.23
C LEU A 7 1.18 13.06 14.93
N LEU A 8 0.17 12.41 15.48
CA LEU A 8 -0.10 10.99 15.25
C LEU A 8 -0.52 10.74 13.79
N VAL A 9 -1.38 11.58 13.23
CA VAL A 9 -1.76 11.49 11.81
C VAL A 9 -0.54 11.68 10.90
N ILE A 10 0.23 12.76 11.09
CA ILE A 10 1.43 13.04 10.28
C ILE A 10 2.45 11.92 10.43
N GLY A 11 2.70 11.48 11.66
CA GLY A 11 3.60 10.37 11.96
C GLY A 11 3.15 9.06 11.31
N GLY A 12 1.85 8.78 11.30
CA GLY A 12 1.30 7.60 10.64
C GLY A 12 1.44 7.63 9.12
N TYR A 13 1.25 8.79 8.47
CA TYR A 13 1.51 8.94 7.03
C TYR A 13 2.99 8.72 6.70
N LEU A 14 3.88 9.36 7.45
CA LEU A 14 5.32 9.21 7.26
C LEU A 14 5.75 7.76 7.48
N PHE A 15 5.29 7.14 8.58
CA PHE A 15 5.56 5.75 8.87
C PHE A 15 5.12 4.86 7.71
N LEU A 16 3.85 4.95 7.29
CA LEU A 16 3.30 4.12 6.23
C LEU A 16 4.06 4.27 4.91
N VAL A 17 4.35 5.50 4.49
CA VAL A 17 5.06 5.79 3.24
C VAL A 17 6.50 5.30 3.30
N LEU A 18 7.17 5.33 4.45
CA LEU A 18 8.56 4.87 4.57
C LEU A 18 8.66 3.34 4.64
N THR A 19 7.76 2.69 5.38
CA THR A 19 7.83 1.25 5.66
C THR A 19 7.22 0.38 4.57
N SER A 20 6.23 0.87 3.82
CA SER A 20 5.48 0.06 2.85
C SER A 20 6.37 -0.62 1.81
N GLY A 21 7.40 0.08 1.32
CA GLY A 21 8.32 -0.46 0.31
C GLY A 21 9.23 -1.55 0.87
N ILE A 22 9.67 -1.39 2.12
CA ILE A 22 10.53 -2.38 2.81
C ILE A 22 9.74 -3.67 3.00
N ILE A 23 8.50 -3.57 3.48
CA ILE A 23 7.64 -4.71 3.80
C ILE A 23 7.20 -5.43 2.52
N LEU A 24 6.84 -4.67 1.49
CA LEU A 24 6.52 -5.21 0.17
C LEU A 24 7.69 -6.05 -0.36
N ASN A 25 8.90 -5.48 -0.41
CA ASN A 25 10.08 -6.16 -0.93
C ASN A 25 10.45 -7.38 -0.07
N PHE A 26 10.34 -7.26 1.25
CA PHE A 26 10.61 -8.37 2.16
C PHE A 26 9.69 -9.56 1.91
N ILE A 27 8.37 -9.33 1.82
CA ILE A 27 7.39 -10.40 1.61
C ILE A 27 7.51 -10.98 0.20
N LEU A 28 7.61 -10.12 -0.83
CA LEU A 28 7.75 -10.58 -2.21
C LEU A 28 9.03 -11.41 -2.42
N ASN A 29 10.15 -11.00 -1.84
CA ASN A 29 11.41 -11.73 -1.95
C ASN A 29 11.32 -13.10 -1.26
N ARG A 30 10.60 -13.17 -0.14
CA ARG A 30 10.35 -14.42 0.60
C ARG A 30 9.50 -15.40 -0.20
N ILE A 31 8.47 -14.92 -0.88
CA ILE A 31 7.57 -15.77 -1.69
C ILE A 31 8.25 -16.18 -3.01
N SER A 32 9.02 -15.29 -3.61
CA SER A 32 9.65 -15.53 -4.92
C SER A 32 10.99 -16.28 -4.84
N HIS A 33 11.52 -16.58 -3.65
CA HIS A 33 12.87 -17.11 -3.47
C HIS A 33 13.95 -16.33 -4.26
N GLY A 34 13.84 -15.00 -4.35
CA GLY A 34 14.80 -14.17 -5.09
C GLY A 34 14.64 -14.10 -6.62
N LYS A 35 13.76 -14.90 -7.23
CA LYS A 35 13.64 -15.00 -8.70
C LYS A 35 12.93 -13.81 -9.39
N LEU A 36 12.26 -12.95 -8.62
CA LEU A 36 11.45 -11.85 -9.13
C LEU A 36 12.28 -10.76 -9.84
N SER A 37 13.58 -10.67 -9.53
CA SER A 37 14.44 -9.61 -10.07
C SER A 37 14.85 -9.84 -11.52
N GLU A 38 14.67 -11.04 -12.06
CA GLU A 38 15.06 -11.38 -13.44
C GLU A 38 13.91 -11.22 -14.45
N THR A 39 12.66 -11.22 -14.00
CA THR A 39 11.48 -11.26 -14.90
C THR A 39 10.72 -9.94 -15.03
N VAL A 40 11.04 -8.94 -14.20
CA VAL A 40 10.34 -7.64 -14.15
C VAL A 40 11.29 -6.51 -14.54
N SER A 41 10.88 -5.70 -15.50
CA SER A 41 11.66 -4.55 -15.98
C SER A 41 11.87 -3.52 -14.87
N VAL A 42 12.95 -2.73 -14.99
CA VAL A 42 13.25 -1.65 -14.03
C VAL A 42 12.14 -0.60 -14.06
N ASN A 43 11.65 -0.23 -15.25
CA ASN A 43 10.55 0.73 -15.41
C ASN A 43 9.26 0.27 -14.72
N ASP A 44 8.90 -1.02 -14.81
CA ASP A 44 7.69 -1.55 -14.15
C ASP A 44 7.81 -1.53 -12.63
N ARG A 45 9.04 -1.76 -12.12
CA ARG A 45 9.35 -1.65 -10.69
C ARG A 45 9.24 -0.21 -10.20
N ASP A 46 9.83 0.74 -10.90
CA ASP A 46 9.81 2.17 -10.53
C ASP A 46 8.39 2.73 -10.59
N THR A 47 7.66 2.42 -11.66
CA THR A 47 6.25 2.79 -11.82
C THR A 47 5.40 2.17 -10.73
N GLY A 48 5.60 0.88 -10.44
CA GLY A 48 4.92 0.18 -9.35
C GLY A 48 5.19 0.79 -7.98
N PHE A 49 6.41 1.23 -7.72
CA PHE A 49 6.80 1.88 -6.47
C PHE A 49 6.08 3.21 -6.27
N VAL A 50 6.09 4.09 -7.29
CA VAL A 50 5.42 5.40 -7.22
C VAL A 50 3.91 5.23 -7.03
N ILE A 51 3.27 4.38 -7.84
CA ILE A 51 1.84 4.07 -7.71
C ILE A 51 1.52 3.52 -6.31
N GLY A 52 2.37 2.63 -5.78
CA GLY A 52 2.22 2.07 -4.44
C GLY A 52 2.21 3.13 -3.35
N LYS A 53 3.08 4.16 -3.45
CA LYS A 53 3.10 5.28 -2.49
C LYS A 53 1.84 6.14 -2.56
N CYS A 54 1.37 6.46 -3.77
CA CYS A 54 0.11 7.18 -3.94
C CYS A 54 -1.07 6.41 -3.33
N GLU A 55 -1.11 5.09 -3.55
CA GLU A 55 -2.12 4.22 -2.96
C GLU A 55 -2.05 4.21 -1.43
N ASN A 56 -0.85 4.17 -0.83
CA ASN A 56 -0.71 4.24 0.63
C ASN A 56 -1.37 5.51 1.22
N ILE A 57 -1.13 6.66 0.59
CA ILE A 57 -1.70 7.94 1.01
C ILE A 57 -3.23 7.92 0.90
N LEU A 58 -3.75 7.44 -0.23
CA LEU A 58 -5.20 7.36 -0.47
C LEU A 58 -5.88 6.40 0.50
N ILE A 59 -5.30 5.22 0.74
CA ILE A 59 -5.85 4.24 1.67
C ILE A 59 -5.96 4.83 3.07
N MET A 60 -4.87 5.44 3.57
CA MET A 60 -4.88 6.02 4.90
C MET A 60 -5.87 7.18 5.01
N THR A 61 -5.93 8.05 3.98
CA THR A 61 -6.90 9.15 3.92
C THR A 61 -8.32 8.63 4.04
N PHE A 62 -8.70 7.65 3.22
CA PHE A 62 -10.05 7.12 3.21
C PHE A 62 -10.39 6.30 4.45
N MET A 63 -9.42 5.60 5.05
CA MET A 63 -9.61 4.94 6.34
C MET A 63 -9.92 5.94 7.46
N LEU A 64 -9.18 7.05 7.50
CA LEU A 64 -9.40 8.10 8.51
C LEU A 64 -10.71 8.86 8.30
N LEU A 65 -11.19 8.97 7.07
CA LEU A 65 -12.46 9.62 6.70
C LEU A 65 -13.67 8.67 6.66
N ASP A 66 -13.51 7.39 7.03
CA ASP A 66 -14.56 6.35 6.92
C ASP A 66 -15.09 6.14 5.48
N ALA A 67 -14.32 6.51 4.47
CA ALA A 67 -14.68 6.41 3.05
C ALA A 67 -14.36 5.02 2.46
N TYR A 68 -14.90 3.95 3.06
CA TYR A 68 -14.61 2.56 2.67
C TYR A 68 -15.05 2.21 1.24
N VAL A 69 -16.09 2.87 0.72
CA VAL A 69 -16.50 2.71 -0.67
C VAL A 69 -15.44 3.27 -1.63
N ALA A 70 -14.82 4.39 -1.30
CA ALA A 70 -13.76 4.99 -2.11
C ALA A 70 -12.51 4.09 -2.14
N LEU A 71 -12.19 3.44 -1.02
CA LEU A 71 -11.16 2.39 -0.95
C LEU A 71 -11.42 1.25 -1.94
N ALA A 72 -12.64 0.71 -1.95
CA ALA A 72 -13.02 -0.37 -2.86
C ALA A 72 -12.94 0.07 -4.33
N ILE A 73 -13.37 1.29 -4.65
CA ILE A 73 -13.31 1.85 -6.01
C ILE A 73 -11.87 1.99 -6.49
N ILE A 74 -10.96 2.56 -5.67
CA ILE A 74 -9.55 2.71 -6.07
C ILE A 74 -8.88 1.35 -6.25
N PHE A 75 -9.16 0.40 -5.36
CA PHE A 75 -8.63 -0.97 -5.46
C PHE A 75 -9.08 -1.67 -6.75
N ALA A 76 -10.38 -1.55 -7.08
CA ALA A 76 -10.94 -2.11 -8.30
C ALA A 76 -10.35 -1.43 -9.55
N ALA A 77 -10.30 -0.09 -9.57
CA ALA A 77 -9.75 0.68 -10.69
C ALA A 77 -8.30 0.30 -10.99
N LYS A 78 -7.46 0.19 -9.96
CA LYS A 78 -6.06 -0.23 -10.10
C LYS A 78 -5.93 -1.64 -10.68
N THR A 79 -6.77 -2.57 -10.21
CA THR A 79 -6.76 -3.97 -10.69
C THR A 79 -7.21 -4.06 -12.14
N ILE A 80 -8.19 -3.26 -12.56
CA ILE A 80 -8.67 -3.21 -13.95
C ILE A 80 -7.59 -2.66 -14.88
N VAL A 81 -7.00 -1.51 -14.53
CA VAL A 81 -5.98 -0.84 -15.36
C VAL A 81 -4.72 -1.69 -15.52
N ARG A 82 -4.35 -2.49 -14.51
CA ARG A 82 -3.15 -3.34 -14.54
C ARG A 82 -3.43 -4.80 -14.87
N SER A 83 -4.64 -5.13 -15.31
CA SER A 83 -5.03 -6.52 -15.59
C SER A 83 -4.10 -7.20 -16.60
N GLU A 84 -3.70 -6.51 -17.67
CA GLU A 84 -2.77 -7.04 -18.68
C GLU A 84 -1.37 -7.32 -18.11
N ASP A 85 -0.85 -6.47 -17.24
CA ASP A 85 0.45 -6.68 -16.58
C ASP A 85 0.42 -7.85 -15.60
N MET A 86 -0.72 -8.02 -14.91
CA MET A 86 -0.96 -9.12 -13.97
C MET A 86 -0.98 -10.48 -14.66
N HIS A 87 -1.38 -10.56 -15.93
CA HIS A 87 -1.28 -11.79 -16.72
C HIS A 87 0.17 -12.16 -17.06
N LYS A 88 1.07 -11.17 -17.21
CA LYS A 88 2.48 -11.41 -17.54
C LYS A 88 3.32 -11.80 -16.33
N ASN A 89 3.10 -11.13 -15.19
CA ASN A 89 3.85 -11.36 -13.95
C ASN A 89 2.93 -11.24 -12.72
N SER A 90 2.02 -12.21 -12.56
CA SER A 90 1.00 -12.22 -11.50
C SER A 90 1.59 -12.09 -10.10
N LEU A 91 2.71 -12.76 -9.82
CA LEU A 91 3.34 -12.73 -8.50
C LEU A 91 3.81 -11.30 -8.12
N PHE A 92 4.37 -10.54 -9.06
CA PHE A 92 4.84 -9.19 -8.77
C PHE A 92 3.67 -8.19 -8.65
N PHE A 93 2.75 -8.19 -9.62
CA PHE A 93 1.70 -7.17 -9.68
C PHE A 93 0.51 -7.46 -8.76
N LEU A 94 0.01 -8.71 -8.73
CA LEU A 94 -1.14 -9.08 -7.91
C LEU A 94 -0.75 -9.26 -6.44
N ALA A 95 0.27 -10.07 -6.15
CA ALA A 95 0.70 -10.25 -4.76
C ALA A 95 1.23 -8.93 -4.19
N GLY A 96 1.98 -8.16 -4.99
CA GLY A 96 2.46 -6.85 -4.56
C GLY A 96 1.34 -5.87 -4.22
N THR A 97 0.28 -5.83 -5.02
CA THR A 97 -0.91 -5.01 -4.71
C THR A 97 -1.61 -5.49 -3.45
N MET A 98 -1.84 -6.79 -3.30
CA MET A 98 -2.49 -7.37 -2.11
C MET A 98 -1.70 -7.10 -0.83
N ILE A 99 -0.37 -7.25 -0.87
CA ILE A 99 0.51 -6.98 0.27
C ILE A 99 0.45 -5.50 0.63
N ASN A 100 0.57 -4.60 -0.35
CA ASN A 100 0.58 -3.15 -0.10
C ASN A 100 -0.76 -2.66 0.49
N VAL A 101 -1.88 -3.11 -0.07
CA VAL A 101 -3.22 -2.76 0.40
C VAL A 101 -3.45 -3.27 1.81
N THR A 102 -3.16 -4.55 2.06
CA THR A 102 -3.32 -5.17 3.39
C THR A 102 -2.48 -4.44 4.43
N TYR A 103 -1.21 -4.18 4.14
CA TYR A 103 -0.33 -3.46 5.06
C TYR A 103 -0.85 -2.05 5.36
N SER A 104 -1.29 -1.32 4.33
CA SER A 104 -1.81 0.04 4.48
C SER A 104 -3.07 0.09 5.33
N ILE A 105 -3.99 -0.85 5.12
CA ILE A 105 -5.22 -0.95 5.92
C ILE A 105 -4.87 -1.25 7.38
N MET A 106 -3.96 -2.20 7.63
CA MET A 106 -3.55 -2.55 9.00
C MET A 106 -2.96 -1.35 9.75
N VAL A 107 -2.00 -0.64 9.14
CA VAL A 107 -1.39 0.55 9.76
C VAL A 107 -2.43 1.64 9.99
N SER A 108 -3.27 1.91 8.99
CA SER A 108 -4.31 2.95 9.08
C SER A 108 -5.35 2.62 10.16
N ALA A 109 -5.73 1.35 10.30
CA ALA A 109 -6.65 0.90 11.34
C ALA A 109 -6.03 1.08 12.73
N VAL A 110 -4.76 0.72 12.93
CA VAL A 110 -4.05 0.94 14.20
C VAL A 110 -4.00 2.43 14.55
N ILE A 111 -3.63 3.28 13.59
CA ILE A 111 -3.59 4.74 13.78
C ILE A 111 -4.98 5.28 14.15
N LYS A 112 -6.03 4.83 13.46
CA LYS A 112 -7.41 5.21 13.74
C LYS A 112 -7.86 4.79 15.14
N LEU A 113 -7.53 3.57 15.57
CA LEU A 113 -7.85 3.09 16.92
C LEU A 113 -7.21 3.97 18.00
N PHE A 114 -5.94 4.36 17.82
CA PHE A 114 -5.29 5.30 18.74
C PHE A 114 -5.94 6.68 18.74
N LEU A 115 -6.35 7.20 17.57
CA LEU A 115 -7.05 8.49 17.48
C LEU A 115 -8.41 8.49 18.18
N THR A 116 -9.13 7.37 18.15
CA THR A 116 -10.43 7.23 18.84
C THR A 116 -10.27 7.08 20.35
N THR A 117 -9.14 6.54 20.81
CA THR A 117 -8.88 6.28 22.24
C THR A 117 -8.37 7.52 22.99
N ILE A 118 -7.76 8.47 22.27
CA ILE A 118 -7.19 9.72 22.81
C ILE A 118 -8.19 10.87 22.70
#